data_AF-A0A091ELF3-F1
#
_entry.id   AF-A0A091ELF3-F1
#
_cell.length_a   1.000
_cell.length_b   1.000
_cell.length_c   1.000
_cell.angle_alpha   90.00
_cell.angle_beta   90.00
_cell.angle_gamma   90.00
#
_symmetry.space_group_name_H-M   'P 1'
#
loop_
_entity.id
_entity.type
_entity.pdbx_description
1 polymer ?
#
loop_
_entity_poly.entity_id
_entity_poly.type
_entity_poly.pdbx_seq_one_letter_code
_entity_poly.pdbx_strand_id
1 'polypeptide(L)'
;RKKRFVSSPRYVETLLVADQSMAEFHGSGLKHYLLTLLSVAAKLYKHPSIRNSISLVVVKIMVIYEERKGPDISSNAALTLRNFCSWQKQHNPPSDRHAEHYDTAILFTRQDLCGAKTCDTLGMADVGTVCDLNRSCSIIEDDGLQAAFTTAHELGHVFNMPHDDAKQCAGINGMSRDFHMMASMLSNLDRSQPWSPCSAYMITTFLDNGHGECLLDKPHRPIQLPSDLPGTLYDANRQCQFTFGDESKHCPDAASTCTTLWCTGTSGGLLVCQTKHFPWADGTSCGEGKWCMNGKCVNKTEKKHYDTPVHGSWGSWGAWGECSRSCGGGVQYSFRECDNPIPRNGGKYCEGKRVQYRSCNIEDCPDNNGKTFREEQCEKHNEFSKSPFGSGPAVEWTPKFAGVSPKDRCKLVCRAKGTGYFFVLQPKVVDGTPCSPDSTSVCVQGQCVKAGCDRTIGSNKKFDKCGICGGNGSTCKKVSGTLVRAKPGYHDVVTIPAGATNIEVKQRNHRGARHDGSFLAIKAADGTYILNGDYTLSTLEQDITYKGSVLRYSGSSAALERIRSFSPLKEPLTIQVLTVGDLPQPKIKFTYFVKKPAQPGTDKAPGRKKESFNAIREIISSEWVIEEWGECS
;
A
#
# COMPACT_ATOMS: atom_id res chain seq x y z
N ARG A 1 -2.51 13.64 -1.71
CA ARG A 1 -3.41 12.58 -1.21
C ARG A 1 -3.19 11.36 -2.11
N LYS A 2 -2.48 10.33 -1.65
CA LYS A 2 -2.12 9.17 -2.50
C LYS A 2 -3.38 8.50 -3.02
N LYS A 3 -3.55 8.41 -4.35
CA LYS A 3 -4.72 7.81 -4.99
C LYS A 3 -4.49 6.30 -5.13
N ARG A 4 -4.80 5.53 -4.08
CA ARG A 4 -4.86 4.06 -4.16
C ARG A 4 -6.03 3.60 -5.02
N PHE A 5 -5.97 2.38 -5.55
CA PHE A 5 -7.01 1.79 -6.39
C PHE A 5 -7.28 2.55 -7.69
N VAL A 6 -6.35 3.40 -8.09
CA VAL A 6 -6.45 4.22 -9.29
C VAL A 6 -5.30 3.82 -10.20
N SER A 7 -5.64 3.25 -11.35
CA SER A 7 -4.68 3.15 -12.44
C SER A 7 -4.28 4.56 -12.86
N SER A 8 -2.99 4.85 -12.72
CA SER A 8 -2.41 6.14 -13.11
C SER A 8 -1.25 5.83 -14.05
N PRO A 9 -1.00 6.68 -15.06
CA PRO A 9 0.14 6.51 -15.94
C PRO A 9 1.42 6.57 -15.12
N ARG A 10 2.29 5.58 -15.34
CA ARG A 10 3.63 5.49 -14.78
C ARG A 10 4.64 5.63 -15.91
N TYR A 11 5.63 6.50 -15.73
CA TYR A 11 6.73 6.70 -16.64
C TYR A 11 7.98 6.17 -15.95
N VAL A 12 8.75 5.34 -16.65
CA VAL A 12 9.99 4.76 -16.14
C VAL A 12 11.12 5.38 -16.92
N GLU A 13 11.69 6.45 -16.37
CA GLU A 13 12.85 7.13 -16.92
C GLU A 13 14.08 6.24 -16.78
N THR A 14 14.65 5.84 -17.91
CA THR A 14 15.66 4.78 -17.98
C THR A 14 16.96 5.30 -18.57
N LEU A 15 18.07 5.06 -17.87
CA LEU A 15 19.42 5.14 -18.42
C LEU A 15 19.80 3.80 -19.03
N LEU A 16 20.21 3.79 -20.30
CA LEU A 16 20.83 2.63 -20.95
C LEU A 16 22.35 2.79 -20.95
N VAL A 17 23.06 1.77 -20.46
CA VAL A 17 24.52 1.72 -20.42
C VAL A 17 24.99 0.51 -21.19
N ALA A 18 25.96 0.70 -22.08
CA ALA A 18 26.63 -0.38 -22.77
C ALA A 18 28.12 -0.30 -22.50
N ASP A 19 28.70 -1.44 -22.12
CA ASP A 19 30.13 -1.54 -21.85
C ASP A 19 30.99 -1.59 -23.14
N GLN A 20 32.29 -1.75 -22.96
CA GLN A 20 33.23 -1.80 -24.08
C GLN A 20 32.98 -3.00 -24.98
N SER A 21 32.64 -4.17 -24.41
CA SER A 21 32.36 -5.38 -25.17
C SER A 21 31.17 -5.22 -26.12
N MET A 22 30.14 -4.50 -25.68
CA MET A 22 28.99 -4.13 -26.52
C MET A 22 29.39 -3.19 -27.66
N ALA A 23 30.25 -2.20 -27.36
CA ALA A 23 30.72 -1.22 -28.35
C ALA A 23 31.58 -1.87 -29.44
N GLU A 24 32.43 -2.82 -29.07
CA GLU A 24 33.28 -3.57 -30.00
C GLU A 24 32.45 -4.48 -30.90
N PHE A 25 31.47 -5.19 -30.35
CA PHE A 25 30.66 -6.15 -31.10
C PHE A 25 29.65 -5.49 -32.06
N HIS A 26 28.90 -4.48 -31.58
CA HIS A 26 27.85 -3.84 -32.38
C HIS A 26 28.34 -2.66 -33.22
N GLY A 27 29.51 -2.11 -32.90
CA GLY A 27 30.11 -0.97 -33.59
C GLY A 27 29.17 0.25 -33.66
N SER A 28 29.07 0.85 -34.84
CA SER A 28 28.21 2.02 -35.08
C SER A 28 26.71 1.72 -34.92
N GLY A 29 26.29 0.45 -34.96
CA GLY A 29 24.90 0.03 -34.81
C GLY A 29 24.41 -0.03 -33.35
N LEU A 30 25.31 0.04 -32.37
CA LEU A 30 25.01 -0.20 -30.95
C LEU A 30 23.85 0.64 -30.42
N LYS A 31 23.84 1.94 -30.70
CA LYS A 31 22.79 2.84 -30.18
C LYS A 31 21.40 2.42 -30.68
N HIS A 32 21.29 2.06 -31.96
CA HIS A 32 20.03 1.64 -32.55
C HIS A 32 19.60 0.26 -32.04
N TYR A 33 20.57 -0.64 -31.83
CA TYR A 33 20.35 -1.94 -31.22
C TYR A 33 19.76 -1.83 -29.80
N LEU A 34 20.38 -1.05 -28.91
CA LEU A 34 19.88 -0.83 -27.54
C LEU A 34 18.46 -0.26 -27.52
N LEU A 35 18.19 0.72 -28.39
CA LEU A 35 16.86 1.30 -28.53
C LEU A 35 15.83 0.29 -29.05
N THR A 36 16.24 -0.63 -29.92
CA THR A 36 15.40 -1.73 -30.41
C THR A 36 15.06 -2.69 -29.27
N LEU A 37 16.04 -3.11 -28.47
CA LEU A 37 15.79 -3.98 -27.31
C LEU A 37 14.75 -3.37 -26.36
N LEU A 38 14.94 -2.10 -26.00
CA LEU A 38 14.01 -1.43 -25.10
C LEU A 38 12.64 -1.19 -25.76
N SER A 39 12.55 -1.01 -27.08
CA SER A 39 11.25 -0.90 -27.76
C SER A 39 10.41 -2.16 -27.61
N VAL A 40 11.04 -3.34 -27.67
CA VAL A 40 10.39 -4.64 -27.47
C VAL A 40 9.97 -4.80 -26.01
N ALA A 41 10.86 -4.49 -25.05
CA ALA A 41 10.52 -4.47 -23.63
C ALA A 41 9.35 -3.50 -23.34
N ALA A 42 9.36 -2.31 -23.92
CA ALA A 42 8.29 -1.32 -23.76
C ALA A 42 6.95 -1.84 -24.29
N LYS A 43 6.94 -2.58 -25.41
CA LYS A 43 5.74 -3.25 -25.95
C LYS A 43 5.20 -4.30 -24.98
N LEU A 44 6.07 -5.06 -24.30
CA LEU A 44 5.68 -6.02 -23.26
C LEU A 44 5.04 -5.33 -22.05
N TYR A 45 5.59 -4.22 -21.58
CA TYR A 45 5.00 -3.42 -20.49
C TYR A 45 3.73 -2.66 -20.88
N LYS A 46 3.44 -2.53 -22.18
CA LYS A 46 2.15 -2.03 -22.69
C LYS A 46 1.08 -3.12 -22.82
N HIS A 47 1.44 -4.39 -22.68
CA HIS A 47 0.49 -5.49 -22.85
C HIS A 47 -0.57 -5.50 -21.74
N PRO A 48 -1.88 -5.65 -22.04
CA PRO A 48 -2.96 -5.60 -21.04
C PRO A 48 -2.82 -6.57 -19.86
N SER A 49 -2.12 -7.69 -20.05
CA SER A 49 -1.91 -8.70 -19.00
C SER A 49 -1.15 -8.16 -17.78
N ILE A 50 -0.36 -7.08 -17.90
CA ILE A 50 0.31 -6.44 -16.74
C ILE A 50 -0.67 -5.68 -15.83
N ARG A 51 -1.87 -5.38 -16.35
CA ARG A 51 -2.97 -4.67 -15.66
C ARG A 51 -2.64 -3.28 -15.10
N ASN A 52 -1.60 -2.63 -15.63
CA ASN A 52 -1.15 -1.31 -15.20
C ASN A 52 -0.75 -0.44 -16.41
N SER A 53 -0.90 0.87 -16.27
CA SER A 53 -0.45 1.82 -17.29
C SER A 53 1.02 2.19 -17.06
N ILE A 54 1.93 1.43 -17.67
CA ILE A 54 3.39 1.64 -17.58
C ILE A 54 3.94 2.06 -18.94
N SER A 55 4.90 2.97 -18.94
CA SER A 55 5.61 3.44 -20.13
C SER A 55 7.11 3.44 -19.82
N LEU A 56 7.88 2.59 -20.50
CA LEU A 56 9.34 2.68 -20.47
C LEU A 56 9.80 3.82 -21.36
N VAL A 57 10.74 4.62 -20.86
CA VAL A 57 11.19 5.83 -21.53
C VAL A 57 12.70 5.95 -21.38
N VAL A 58 13.43 6.17 -22.49
CA VAL A 58 14.86 6.44 -22.42
C VAL A 58 15.08 7.92 -22.22
N VAL A 59 15.86 8.28 -21.21
CA VAL A 59 16.28 9.68 -20.98
C VAL A 59 17.74 9.89 -21.37
N LYS A 60 18.56 8.84 -21.28
CA LYS A 60 20.01 8.91 -21.53
C LYS A 60 20.56 7.57 -22.00
N ILE A 61 21.57 7.61 -22.85
CA ILE A 61 22.35 6.45 -23.27
C ILE A 61 23.83 6.77 -23.02
N MET A 62 24.55 5.86 -22.37
CA MET A 62 25.98 5.96 -22.12
C MET A 62 26.69 4.74 -22.71
N VAL A 63 27.72 4.97 -23.52
CA VAL A 63 28.57 3.92 -24.07
C VAL A 63 29.96 4.09 -23.48
N ILE A 64 30.47 3.02 -22.86
CA ILE A 64 31.78 2.99 -22.21
C ILE A 64 32.77 2.40 -23.21
N TYR A 65 33.60 3.25 -23.82
CA TYR A 65 34.64 2.80 -24.76
C TYR A 65 35.96 2.41 -24.08
N GLU A 66 36.17 2.85 -22.84
CA GLU A 66 37.35 2.53 -22.04
C GLU A 66 36.89 1.88 -20.74
N GLU A 67 37.20 0.60 -20.55
CA GLU A 67 36.79 -0.20 -19.38
C GLU A 67 37.01 0.51 -18.04
N ARG A 68 38.18 1.15 -17.85
CA ARG A 68 38.54 1.92 -16.65
C ARG A 68 37.63 3.09 -16.28
N LYS A 69 36.78 3.56 -17.20
CA LYS A 69 35.80 4.63 -16.97
C LYS A 69 34.41 4.09 -16.60
N GLY A 70 34.19 2.80 -16.82
CA GLY A 70 32.95 2.10 -16.51
C GLY A 70 32.91 1.52 -15.09
N PRO A 71 31.83 0.80 -14.75
CA PRO A 71 31.81 -0.06 -13.57
C PRO A 71 32.72 -1.28 -13.78
N ASP A 72 33.23 -1.85 -12.68
CA ASP A 72 33.95 -3.12 -12.74
C ASP A 72 32.97 -4.26 -13.07
N ILE A 73 33.15 -4.87 -14.23
CA ILE A 73 32.34 -5.99 -14.74
C ILE A 73 33.13 -7.29 -14.60
N SER A 74 32.48 -8.34 -14.11
CA SER A 74 33.04 -9.67 -13.95
C SER A 74 32.01 -10.73 -14.29
N SER A 75 32.45 -11.99 -14.40
CA SER A 75 31.51 -13.12 -14.52
C SER A 75 30.65 -13.33 -13.28
N ASN A 76 30.96 -12.71 -12.13
CA ASN A 76 30.07 -12.77 -10.97
C ASN A 76 28.95 -11.74 -11.11
N ALA A 77 27.75 -12.18 -11.49
CA ALA A 77 26.60 -11.32 -11.73
C ALA A 77 26.24 -10.44 -10.51
N ALA A 78 26.30 -10.99 -9.29
CA ALA A 78 25.98 -10.24 -8.07
C ALA A 78 27.00 -9.13 -7.78
N LEU A 79 28.28 -9.40 -8.03
CA LEU A 79 29.34 -8.40 -7.91
C LEU A 79 29.20 -7.30 -8.96
N THR A 80 28.97 -7.69 -10.21
CA THR A 80 28.76 -6.77 -11.34
C THR A 80 27.55 -5.86 -11.09
N LEU A 81 26.43 -6.41 -10.61
CA LEU A 81 25.24 -5.63 -10.25
C LEU A 81 25.58 -4.59 -9.19
N ARG A 82 26.21 -5.01 -8.08
CA ARG A 82 26.60 -4.10 -6.99
C ARG A 82 27.50 -2.96 -7.48
N ASN A 83 28.49 -3.28 -8.31
CA ASN A 83 29.43 -2.31 -8.86
C ASN A 83 28.71 -1.32 -9.78
N PHE A 84 27.85 -1.82 -10.68
CA PHE A 84 27.06 -0.99 -11.57
C PHE A 84 26.09 -0.08 -10.82
N CYS A 85 25.37 -0.58 -9.82
CA CYS A 85 24.45 0.20 -8.99
C CYS A 85 25.17 1.36 -8.27
N SER A 86 26.39 1.11 -7.77
CA SER A 86 27.23 2.15 -7.16
C SER A 86 27.73 3.18 -8.17
N TRP A 87 28.09 2.74 -9.37
CA TRP A 87 28.59 3.59 -10.45
C TRP A 87 27.48 4.47 -11.05
N GLN A 88 26.33 3.89 -11.41
CA GLN A 88 25.23 4.63 -12.05
C GLN A 88 24.75 5.79 -11.18
N LYS A 89 24.75 5.62 -9.85
CA LYS A 89 24.31 6.65 -8.91
C LYS A 89 25.13 7.93 -9.03
N GLN A 90 26.44 7.81 -9.31
CA GLN A 90 27.34 8.96 -9.45
C GLN A 90 27.01 9.81 -10.67
N HIS A 91 26.28 9.24 -11.63
CA HIS A 91 25.84 9.88 -12.86
C HIS A 91 24.36 10.29 -12.86
N ASN A 92 23.62 9.99 -11.78
CA ASN A 92 22.20 10.31 -11.66
C ASN A 92 22.01 11.66 -10.94
N PRO A 93 21.51 12.71 -11.63
CA PRO A 93 21.16 13.97 -10.98
C PRO A 93 20.22 13.73 -9.79
N PRO A 94 20.43 14.35 -8.62
CA PRO A 94 19.64 14.02 -7.42
C PRO A 94 18.20 14.53 -7.46
N SER A 95 17.88 15.45 -8.38
CA SER A 95 16.54 16.00 -8.52
C SER A 95 15.79 15.28 -9.63
N ASP A 96 14.67 14.67 -9.24
CA ASP A 96 13.63 14.08 -10.10
C ASP A 96 13.12 15.02 -11.21
N ARG A 97 13.29 16.33 -11.03
CA ARG A 97 12.88 17.33 -12.03
C ARG A 97 13.91 17.57 -13.11
N HIS A 98 15.11 17.01 -12.97
CA HIS A 98 16.19 17.22 -13.92
C HIS A 98 15.95 16.37 -15.18
N ALA A 99 16.14 16.94 -16.37
CA ALA A 99 15.81 16.25 -17.62
C ALA A 99 16.63 14.98 -17.92
N GLU A 100 17.79 14.83 -17.26
CA GLU A 100 18.63 13.63 -17.30
C GLU A 100 18.56 12.79 -16.03
N HIS A 101 17.63 13.08 -15.10
CA HIS A 101 17.32 12.15 -14.02
C HIS A 101 16.73 10.87 -14.59
N TYR A 102 16.98 9.75 -13.94
CA TYR A 102 16.37 8.48 -14.29
C TYR A 102 15.97 7.70 -13.04
N ASP A 103 14.83 7.03 -13.13
CA ASP A 103 14.29 6.13 -12.10
C ASP A 103 15.14 4.86 -11.98
N THR A 104 15.60 4.32 -13.11
CA THR A 104 16.35 3.06 -13.17
C THR A 104 17.44 3.09 -14.25
N ALA A 105 18.48 2.29 -14.06
CA ALA A 105 19.59 2.15 -15.00
C ALA A 105 19.79 0.69 -15.42
N ILE A 106 20.11 0.47 -16.69
CA ILE A 106 20.26 -0.86 -17.28
C ILE A 106 21.63 -0.96 -17.93
N LEU A 107 22.46 -1.91 -17.48
CA LEU A 107 23.75 -2.23 -18.10
C LEU A 107 23.60 -3.41 -19.03
N PHE A 108 24.06 -3.25 -20.27
CA PHE A 108 24.25 -4.32 -21.25
C PHE A 108 25.74 -4.66 -21.36
N THR A 109 26.05 -5.95 -21.35
CA THR A 109 27.41 -6.49 -21.48
C THR A 109 27.41 -7.78 -22.28
N ARG A 110 28.46 -8.05 -23.05
CA ARG A 110 28.70 -9.36 -23.70
C ARG A 110 29.50 -10.31 -22.79
N GLN A 111 29.83 -9.88 -21.56
CA GLN A 111 30.45 -10.74 -20.56
C GLN A 111 29.45 -11.81 -20.10
N ASP A 112 29.87 -13.08 -20.11
CA ASP A 112 29.10 -14.21 -19.56
C ASP A 112 28.88 -14.02 -18.06
N LEU A 113 27.61 -13.85 -17.67
CA LEU A 113 27.18 -13.59 -16.29
C LEU A 113 26.80 -14.90 -15.59
N CYS A 114 27.53 -15.21 -14.53
CA CYS A 114 27.33 -16.39 -13.71
C CYS A 114 26.69 -16.07 -12.36
N GLY A 115 25.72 -16.90 -11.99
CA GLY A 115 25.23 -17.00 -10.63
C GLY A 115 26.19 -17.79 -9.73
N ALA A 116 25.78 -18.05 -8.48
CA ALA A 116 26.64 -18.75 -7.52
C ALA A 116 26.88 -20.24 -7.86
N LYS A 117 26.06 -20.84 -8.74
CA LYS A 117 26.07 -22.28 -9.03
C LYS A 117 26.16 -22.62 -10.52
N THR A 118 25.61 -21.78 -11.40
CA THR A 118 25.60 -22.00 -12.86
C THR A 118 25.82 -20.68 -13.60
N CYS A 119 26.21 -20.77 -14.86
CA CYS A 119 26.35 -19.65 -15.79
C CYS A 119 25.16 -19.54 -16.76
N ASP A 120 23.98 -19.98 -16.34
CA ASP A 120 22.75 -19.83 -17.15
C ASP A 120 22.07 -18.47 -16.90
N THR A 121 22.74 -17.54 -16.19
CA THR A 121 22.14 -16.30 -15.69
C THR A 121 22.25 -15.20 -16.74
N LEU A 122 21.17 -14.93 -17.47
CA LEU A 122 21.16 -13.89 -18.51
C LEU A 122 21.03 -12.45 -17.96
N GLY A 123 20.68 -12.30 -16.68
CA GLY A 123 20.50 -10.98 -16.07
C GLY A 123 20.35 -11.04 -14.56
N MET A 124 20.44 -9.88 -13.92
CA MET A 124 20.19 -9.76 -12.48
C MET A 124 19.73 -8.35 -12.10
N ALA A 125 18.78 -8.27 -11.18
CA ALA A 125 18.33 -7.04 -10.55
C ALA A 125 17.91 -7.26 -9.10
N ASP A 126 17.90 -6.16 -8.33
CA ASP A 126 17.30 -6.15 -7.00
C ASP A 126 15.77 -6.10 -7.08
N VAL A 127 15.11 -6.69 -6.08
CA VAL A 127 13.63 -6.79 -6.07
C VAL A 127 13.01 -5.57 -5.39
N GLY A 128 12.10 -4.88 -6.09
CA GLY A 128 11.26 -3.81 -5.55
C GLY A 128 11.98 -2.49 -5.28
N THR A 129 13.00 -2.19 -6.08
CA THR A 129 13.91 -1.06 -5.88
C THR A 129 13.72 0.08 -6.86
N VAL A 130 12.63 0.12 -7.65
CA VAL A 130 12.43 1.12 -8.72
C VAL A 130 12.59 2.59 -8.29
N CYS A 131 12.24 2.94 -7.05
CA CYS A 131 12.43 4.29 -6.50
C CYS A 131 13.54 4.36 -5.42
N ASP A 132 14.44 3.36 -5.37
CA ASP A 132 15.63 3.37 -4.53
C ASP A 132 16.85 3.74 -5.39
N LEU A 133 17.30 4.99 -5.28
CA LEU A 133 18.43 5.52 -6.05
C LEU A 133 19.73 4.70 -5.93
N ASN A 134 19.90 3.91 -4.88
CA ASN A 134 21.10 3.08 -4.69
C ASN A 134 21.00 1.70 -5.33
N ARG A 135 19.78 1.24 -5.64
CA ARG A 135 19.49 -0.16 -5.99
C ARG A 135 18.56 -0.32 -7.19
N SER A 136 18.11 0.79 -7.80
CA SER A 136 17.31 0.79 -9.02
C SER A 136 18.20 0.60 -10.25
N CYS A 137 18.60 -0.66 -10.47
CA CYS A 137 19.59 -1.04 -11.46
C CYS A 137 19.39 -2.49 -11.88
N SER A 138 19.73 -2.78 -13.13
CA SER A 138 19.69 -4.13 -13.71
C SER A 138 20.92 -4.35 -14.58
N ILE A 139 21.43 -5.57 -14.61
CA ILE A 139 22.48 -5.99 -15.55
C ILE A 139 21.92 -7.08 -16.46
N ILE A 140 22.22 -6.97 -17.76
CA ILE A 140 21.71 -7.86 -18.80
C ILE A 140 22.91 -8.32 -19.63
N GLU A 141 23.05 -9.64 -19.76
CA GLU A 141 23.92 -10.26 -20.75
C GLU A 141 23.27 -10.11 -22.13
N ASP A 142 24.01 -9.52 -23.06
CA ASP A 142 23.60 -9.40 -24.45
C ASP A 142 23.80 -10.71 -25.18
N ASP A 143 22.70 -11.37 -25.49
CA ASP A 143 22.68 -12.62 -26.22
C ASP A 143 21.94 -12.51 -27.57
N GLY A 144 21.65 -11.30 -28.01
CA GLY A 144 20.92 -10.98 -29.23
C GLY A 144 19.60 -10.28 -28.95
N LEU A 145 18.68 -10.26 -29.93
CA LEU A 145 17.42 -9.53 -29.77
C LEU A 145 16.56 -10.04 -28.61
N GLN A 146 16.80 -11.25 -28.13
CA GLN A 146 16.10 -11.81 -26.98
C GLN A 146 16.52 -11.18 -25.64
N ALA A 147 17.65 -10.46 -25.58
CA ALA A 147 18.02 -9.64 -24.43
C ALA A 147 16.93 -8.61 -24.08
N ALA A 148 16.02 -8.29 -25.01
CA ALA A 148 14.82 -7.51 -24.75
C ALA A 148 13.84 -8.17 -23.75
N PHE A 149 13.70 -9.49 -23.80
CA PHE A 149 12.86 -10.25 -22.86
C PHE A 149 13.54 -10.31 -21.49
N THR A 150 14.86 -10.54 -21.45
CA THR A 150 15.66 -10.45 -20.22
C THR A 150 15.55 -9.05 -19.61
N THR A 151 15.67 -8.00 -20.41
CA THR A 151 15.45 -6.61 -19.96
C THR A 151 14.07 -6.43 -19.34
N ALA A 152 13.02 -7.00 -19.95
CA ALA A 152 11.67 -6.90 -19.40
C ALA A 152 11.51 -7.68 -18.09
N HIS A 153 12.13 -8.86 -17.99
CA HIS A 153 12.17 -9.72 -16.80
C HIS A 153 12.88 -9.03 -15.63
N GLU A 154 14.09 -8.49 -15.84
CA GLU A 154 14.85 -7.82 -14.78
C GLU A 154 14.17 -6.55 -14.29
N LEU A 155 13.56 -5.78 -15.20
CA LEU A 155 12.68 -4.66 -14.79
C LEU A 155 11.49 -5.15 -13.95
N GLY A 156 11.01 -6.39 -14.18
CA GLY A 156 9.96 -7.02 -13.40
C GLY A 156 10.38 -7.18 -11.94
N HIS A 157 11.60 -7.64 -11.69
CA HIS A 157 12.20 -7.68 -10.36
C HIS A 157 12.30 -6.29 -9.74
N VAL A 158 12.77 -5.29 -10.49
CA VAL A 158 12.82 -3.88 -10.04
C VAL A 158 11.42 -3.38 -9.60
N PHE A 159 10.36 -3.88 -10.25
CA PHE A 159 8.95 -3.66 -9.92
C PHE A 159 8.36 -4.55 -8.82
N ASN A 160 9.19 -5.29 -8.09
CA ASN A 160 8.81 -6.22 -7.02
C ASN A 160 8.02 -7.45 -7.52
N MET A 161 8.19 -7.85 -8.78
CA MET A 161 7.65 -9.11 -9.27
C MET A 161 8.63 -10.25 -8.97
N PRO A 162 8.26 -11.26 -8.18
CA PRO A 162 9.07 -12.46 -8.02
C PRO A 162 8.93 -13.37 -9.24
N HIS A 163 9.73 -14.43 -9.28
CA HIS A 163 9.47 -15.51 -10.24
C HIS A 163 8.09 -16.15 -10.01
N ASP A 164 7.49 -16.64 -11.10
CA ASP A 164 6.14 -17.20 -11.13
C ASP A 164 5.99 -18.54 -10.37
N ASP A 165 7.11 -19.22 -10.13
CA ASP A 165 7.23 -20.44 -9.32
C ASP A 165 7.44 -20.16 -7.82
N ALA A 166 7.61 -18.89 -7.42
CA ALA A 166 7.80 -18.52 -6.03
C ALA A 166 6.60 -18.91 -5.16
N LYS A 167 6.87 -19.27 -3.89
CA LYS A 167 5.84 -19.71 -2.93
C LYS A 167 4.64 -18.76 -2.81
N GLN A 168 4.90 -17.46 -2.92
CA GLN A 168 3.86 -16.42 -2.86
C GLN A 168 2.96 -16.36 -4.11
N CYS A 169 3.42 -16.88 -5.25
CA CYS A 169 2.65 -16.97 -6.50
C CYS A 169 1.86 -18.29 -6.64
N ALA A 170 2.19 -19.31 -5.85
CA ALA A 170 1.58 -20.64 -5.96
C ALA A 170 0.05 -20.64 -5.85
N GLY A 171 -0.52 -19.76 -5.01
CA GLY A 171 -1.97 -19.60 -4.84
C GLY A 171 -2.66 -18.69 -5.86
N ILE A 172 -1.89 -17.99 -6.72
CA ILE A 172 -2.41 -17.01 -7.68
C ILE A 172 -2.32 -17.54 -9.12
N ASN A 173 -1.18 -18.13 -9.51
CA ASN A 173 -0.94 -18.59 -10.88
C ASN A 173 -1.55 -19.97 -11.18
N GLY A 174 -1.95 -20.74 -10.16
CA GLY A 174 -2.41 -22.12 -10.36
C GLY A 174 -1.31 -23.02 -10.96
N MET A 175 -1.66 -23.76 -12.02
CA MET A 175 -0.78 -24.74 -12.70
C MET A 175 0.05 -24.15 -13.87
N SER A 176 -0.26 -22.95 -14.38
CA SER A 176 0.45 -22.36 -15.52
C SER A 176 1.55 -21.41 -15.03
N ARG A 177 2.79 -21.89 -14.91
CA ARG A 177 3.91 -21.13 -14.32
C ARG A 177 5.05 -20.84 -15.28
N ASP A 178 5.20 -21.63 -16.33
CA ASP A 178 6.46 -21.66 -17.11
C ASP A 178 6.41 -20.85 -18.42
N PHE A 179 5.25 -20.26 -18.74
CA PHE A 179 4.99 -19.60 -20.04
C PHE A 179 4.85 -18.08 -19.94
N HIS A 180 5.27 -17.48 -18.82
CA HIS A 180 5.14 -16.04 -18.57
C HIS A 180 6.52 -15.36 -18.41
N MET A 181 6.54 -14.04 -18.48
CA MET A 181 7.77 -13.22 -18.47
C MET A 181 8.63 -13.48 -17.24
N MET A 182 8.00 -13.70 -16.08
CA MET A 182 8.67 -13.94 -14.80
C MET A 182 8.87 -15.43 -14.51
N ALA A 183 8.82 -16.31 -15.50
CA ALA A 183 9.28 -17.69 -15.35
C ALA A 183 10.77 -17.69 -14.97
N SER A 184 11.18 -18.59 -14.07
CA SER A 184 12.57 -18.70 -13.60
C SER A 184 13.54 -19.21 -14.67
N MET A 185 13.01 -19.80 -15.74
CA MET A 185 13.74 -20.10 -16.97
C MET A 185 13.00 -19.46 -18.15
N LEU A 186 13.74 -18.71 -18.96
CA LEU A 186 13.18 -18.05 -20.13
C LEU A 186 12.90 -19.09 -21.22
N SER A 187 11.63 -19.49 -21.34
CA SER A 187 11.16 -20.52 -22.28
C SER A 187 10.02 -20.00 -23.16
N ASN A 188 9.18 -20.90 -23.72
CA ASN A 188 8.06 -20.61 -24.63
C ASN A 188 7.06 -19.58 -24.05
N LEU A 189 7.36 -18.30 -24.16
CA LEU A 189 6.52 -17.21 -23.67
C LEU A 189 5.16 -17.19 -24.39
N ASP A 190 4.08 -17.27 -23.63
CA ASP A 190 2.74 -17.01 -24.13
C ASP A 190 2.59 -15.52 -24.45
N ARG A 191 2.71 -15.19 -25.73
CA ARG A 191 2.57 -13.81 -26.23
C ARG A 191 1.17 -13.24 -26.09
N SER A 192 0.14 -14.07 -25.89
CA SER A 192 -1.23 -13.61 -25.64
C SER A 192 -1.44 -13.20 -24.18
N GLN A 193 -0.63 -13.75 -23.27
CA GLN A 193 -0.63 -13.42 -21.86
C GLN A 193 0.82 -13.44 -21.30
N PRO A 194 1.68 -12.49 -21.72
CA PRO A 194 3.09 -12.49 -21.35
C PRO A 194 3.30 -12.27 -19.85
N TRP A 195 2.37 -11.63 -19.15
CA TRP A 195 2.46 -11.44 -17.70
C TRP A 195 1.45 -12.34 -17.00
N SER A 196 1.93 -13.08 -15.99
CA SER A 196 1.09 -13.95 -15.18
C SER A 196 0.12 -13.15 -14.29
N PRO A 197 -0.95 -13.79 -13.80
CA PRO A 197 -1.81 -13.20 -12.77
C PRO A 197 -1.04 -12.75 -11.52
N CYS A 198 -0.01 -13.50 -11.08
CA CYS A 198 0.82 -13.12 -9.93
C CYS A 198 1.65 -11.87 -10.24
N SER A 199 2.34 -11.83 -11.38
CA SER A 199 3.12 -10.67 -11.82
C SER A 199 2.28 -9.41 -11.82
N ALA A 200 1.10 -9.47 -12.46
CA ALA A 200 0.14 -8.37 -12.50
C ALA A 200 -0.32 -7.96 -11.09
N TYR A 201 -0.63 -8.92 -10.21
CA TYR A 201 -1.05 -8.64 -8.83
C TYR A 201 0.06 -7.99 -8.00
N MET A 202 1.30 -8.45 -8.13
CA MET A 202 2.45 -7.99 -7.35
C MET A 202 2.80 -6.53 -7.70
N ILE A 203 2.96 -6.20 -8.98
CA ILE A 203 3.24 -4.82 -9.39
C ILE A 203 2.09 -3.88 -9.04
N THR A 204 0.85 -4.32 -9.23
CA THR A 204 -0.35 -3.58 -8.89
C THR A 204 -0.35 -3.20 -7.40
N THR A 205 -0.07 -4.17 -6.53
CA THR A 205 -0.04 -3.97 -5.08
C THR A 205 1.14 -3.07 -4.68
N PHE A 206 2.30 -3.26 -5.30
CA PHE A 206 3.49 -2.44 -5.08
C PHE A 206 3.23 -0.95 -5.41
N LEU A 207 2.64 -0.67 -6.57
CA LEU A 207 2.30 0.70 -7.01
C LEU A 207 1.20 1.32 -6.13
N ASP A 208 0.15 0.56 -5.79
CA ASP A 208 -0.92 1.04 -4.89
C ASP A 208 -0.41 1.31 -3.48
N ASN A 209 0.60 0.58 -3.01
CA ASN A 209 1.22 0.85 -1.71
C ASN A 209 2.10 2.12 -1.73
N GLY A 210 2.26 2.75 -2.89
CA GLY A 210 2.99 3.99 -3.05
C GLY A 210 4.50 3.78 -3.04
N HIS A 211 4.96 2.62 -3.53
CA HIS A 211 6.39 2.32 -3.73
C HIS A 211 6.91 2.78 -5.10
N GLY A 212 6.03 3.19 -6.02
CA GLY A 212 6.40 3.73 -7.34
C GLY A 212 6.11 5.22 -7.51
N GLU A 213 6.30 6.04 -6.47
CA GLU A 213 5.94 7.48 -6.51
C GLU A 213 6.85 8.30 -7.44
N CYS A 214 8.12 7.89 -7.62
CA CYS A 214 9.05 8.49 -8.60
C CYS A 214 8.52 8.36 -10.04
N LEU A 215 7.70 7.36 -10.33
CA LEU A 215 7.22 7.09 -11.68
C LEU A 215 6.03 7.97 -12.12
N LEU A 216 5.63 8.95 -11.32
CA LEU A 216 4.37 9.69 -11.52
C LEU A 216 4.50 10.94 -12.37
N ASP A 217 5.68 11.53 -12.40
CA ASP A 217 5.96 12.69 -13.22
C ASP A 217 6.24 12.28 -14.67
N LYS A 218 6.19 13.27 -15.55
CA LYS A 218 6.34 13.06 -16.98
C LYS A 218 7.77 13.42 -17.37
N PRO A 219 8.41 12.58 -18.21
CA PRO A 219 9.75 12.85 -18.69
C PRO A 219 9.78 14.13 -19.51
N HIS A 220 10.85 14.92 -19.33
CA HIS A 220 10.97 16.23 -19.99
C HIS A 220 11.33 16.10 -21.48
N ARG A 221 12.41 15.38 -21.80
CA ARG A 221 12.92 15.24 -23.19
C ARG A 221 13.37 13.79 -23.45
N PRO A 222 12.42 12.86 -23.61
CA PRO A 222 12.76 11.48 -23.83
C PRO A 222 13.37 11.23 -25.22
N ILE A 223 14.30 10.28 -25.29
CA ILE A 223 14.79 9.73 -26.56
C ILE A 223 13.70 8.82 -27.13
N GLN A 224 13.31 9.08 -28.38
CA GLN A 224 12.24 8.35 -29.04
C GLN A 224 12.68 6.90 -29.35
N LEU A 225 11.85 5.95 -28.93
CA LEU A 225 12.02 4.54 -29.30
C LEU A 225 11.64 4.32 -30.78
N PRO A 226 12.33 3.42 -31.50
CA PRO A 226 12.00 3.05 -32.87
C PRO A 226 10.54 2.59 -32.98
N SER A 227 9.84 3.08 -34.01
CA SER A 227 8.50 2.60 -34.36
C SER A 227 8.53 1.39 -35.29
N ASP A 228 9.65 1.19 -35.99
CA ASP A 228 9.83 0.07 -36.91
C ASP A 228 9.93 -1.26 -36.17
N LEU A 229 9.42 -2.31 -36.79
CA LEU A 229 9.48 -3.65 -36.22
C LEU A 229 10.92 -4.19 -36.30
N PRO A 230 11.47 -4.80 -35.23
CA PRO A 230 12.88 -5.19 -35.20
C PRO A 230 13.32 -6.06 -36.37
N GLY A 231 12.46 -6.99 -36.82
CA GLY A 231 12.75 -7.90 -37.94
C GLY A 231 12.78 -7.25 -39.33
N THR A 232 12.33 -5.99 -39.45
CA THR A 232 12.52 -5.20 -40.68
C THR A 232 13.92 -4.60 -40.77
N LEU A 233 14.59 -4.45 -39.63
CA LEU A 233 15.95 -3.92 -39.50
C LEU A 233 16.98 -5.05 -39.42
N TYR A 234 16.60 -6.16 -38.77
CA TYR A 234 17.45 -7.31 -38.50
C TYR A 234 16.79 -8.56 -39.07
N ASP A 235 17.22 -9.01 -40.25
CA ASP A 235 16.71 -10.24 -40.85
C ASP A 235 17.10 -11.49 -40.04
N ALA A 236 16.61 -12.67 -40.47
CA ALA A 236 16.86 -13.93 -39.75
C ALA A 236 18.37 -14.27 -39.63
N ASN A 237 19.17 -13.93 -40.65
CA ASN A 237 20.61 -14.14 -40.60
C ASN A 237 21.26 -13.22 -39.57
N ARG A 238 20.90 -11.92 -39.57
CA ARG A 238 21.45 -10.98 -38.61
C ARG A 238 21.07 -11.31 -37.17
N GLN A 239 19.86 -11.84 -36.96
CA GLN A 239 19.44 -12.38 -35.67
C GLN A 239 20.33 -13.56 -35.23
N CYS A 240 20.62 -14.51 -36.12
CA CYS A 240 21.55 -15.60 -35.83
C CYS A 240 22.97 -15.10 -35.50
N GLN A 241 23.46 -14.10 -36.23
CA GLN A 241 24.76 -13.51 -35.98
C GLN A 241 24.87 -12.89 -34.59
N PHE A 242 23.83 -12.16 -34.16
CA PHE A 242 23.79 -11.59 -32.82
C PHE A 242 23.78 -12.67 -31.73
N THR A 243 23.10 -13.80 -31.96
CA THR A 243 22.96 -14.84 -30.95
C THR A 243 24.14 -15.80 -30.87
N PHE A 244 24.72 -16.19 -32.01
CA PHE A 244 25.71 -17.26 -32.09
C PHE A 244 27.05 -16.84 -32.73
N GLY A 245 27.19 -15.56 -33.10
CA GLY A 245 28.42 -15.00 -33.69
C GLY A 245 28.34 -14.83 -35.21
N ASP A 246 29.26 -14.04 -35.79
CA ASP A 246 29.18 -13.53 -37.17
C ASP A 246 29.09 -14.58 -38.29
N GLU A 247 29.63 -15.78 -38.04
CA GLU A 247 29.60 -16.91 -38.97
C GLU A 247 28.25 -17.67 -38.98
N SER A 248 27.39 -17.41 -37.98
CA SER A 248 26.10 -18.06 -37.86
C SER A 248 25.08 -17.50 -38.84
N LYS A 249 24.37 -18.39 -39.53
CA LYS A 249 23.35 -18.08 -40.53
C LYS A 249 22.04 -18.77 -40.17
N HIS A 250 20.94 -18.29 -40.74
CA HIS A 250 19.64 -18.91 -40.56
C HIS A 250 19.61 -20.33 -41.17
N CYS A 251 19.17 -21.30 -40.38
CA CYS A 251 18.92 -22.67 -40.80
C CYS A 251 17.45 -22.82 -41.23
N PRO A 252 17.16 -23.10 -42.52
CA PRO A 252 15.78 -23.20 -42.99
C PRO A 252 15.04 -24.38 -42.35
N ASP A 253 14.04 -24.07 -41.54
CA ASP A 253 13.06 -25.04 -41.05
C ASP A 253 11.64 -24.48 -41.22
N ALA A 254 10.88 -25.09 -42.14
CA ALA A 254 9.52 -24.66 -42.44
C ALA A 254 8.57 -24.89 -41.25
N ALA A 255 8.84 -25.87 -40.38
CA ALA A 255 7.97 -26.20 -39.25
C ALA A 255 8.06 -25.15 -38.12
N SER A 256 9.18 -24.44 -38.03
CA SER A 256 9.46 -23.46 -36.97
C SER A 256 9.45 -22.00 -37.43
N THR A 257 8.99 -21.75 -38.67
CA THR A 257 8.93 -20.40 -39.23
C THR A 257 8.15 -19.45 -38.30
N CYS A 258 8.79 -18.35 -37.91
CA CYS A 258 8.34 -17.37 -36.93
C CYS A 258 8.23 -17.83 -35.46
N THR A 259 8.23 -19.13 -35.16
CA THR A 259 8.09 -19.65 -33.80
C THR A 259 9.42 -19.90 -33.11
N THR A 260 10.42 -20.40 -33.84
CA THR A 260 11.74 -20.72 -33.29
C THR A 260 12.81 -20.41 -34.32
N LEU A 261 13.80 -19.62 -33.92
CA LEU A 261 14.95 -19.28 -34.75
C LEU A 261 16.01 -20.38 -34.64
N TRP A 262 16.25 -21.06 -35.75
CA TRP A 262 17.32 -22.04 -35.87
C TRP A 262 18.48 -21.43 -36.64
N CYS A 263 19.68 -21.62 -36.12
CA CYS A 263 20.89 -20.99 -36.62
C CYS A 263 21.98 -22.04 -36.82
N THR A 264 22.86 -21.83 -37.79
CA THR A 264 24.00 -22.72 -38.01
C THR A 264 25.03 -22.54 -36.91
N GLY A 265 25.63 -23.65 -36.51
CA GLY A 265 26.72 -23.72 -35.54
C GLY A 265 27.62 -24.91 -35.83
N THR A 266 28.69 -25.04 -35.04
CA THR A 266 29.61 -26.16 -35.12
C THR A 266 29.62 -26.94 -33.82
N SER A 267 29.29 -28.24 -33.88
CA SER A 267 29.42 -29.16 -32.75
C SER A 267 30.30 -30.33 -33.17
N GLY A 268 31.44 -30.52 -32.48
CA GLY A 268 32.43 -31.55 -32.85
C GLY A 268 33.01 -31.39 -34.25
N GLY A 269 33.06 -30.17 -34.79
CA GLY A 269 33.53 -29.89 -36.17
C GLY A 269 32.48 -30.12 -37.26
N LEU A 270 31.28 -30.62 -36.93
CA LEU A 270 30.17 -30.77 -37.86
C LEU A 270 29.24 -29.56 -37.82
N LEU A 271 28.78 -29.14 -38.99
CA LEU A 271 27.76 -28.10 -39.12
C LEU A 271 26.42 -28.64 -38.61
N VAL A 272 25.88 -28.01 -37.57
CA VAL A 272 24.60 -28.38 -36.96
C VAL A 272 23.69 -27.15 -36.87
N CYS A 273 22.38 -27.38 -36.81
CA CYS A 273 21.44 -26.32 -36.48
C CYS A 273 21.21 -26.31 -34.97
N GLN A 274 21.37 -25.14 -34.36
CA GLN A 274 21.22 -24.88 -32.93
C GLN A 274 20.20 -23.76 -32.70
N THR A 275 19.60 -23.72 -31.51
CA THR A 275 18.61 -22.71 -31.14
C THR A 275 18.65 -22.41 -29.65
N LYS A 276 18.27 -21.19 -29.29
CA LYS A 276 17.94 -20.78 -27.90
C LYS A 276 16.43 -20.82 -27.63
N HIS A 277 15.63 -21.46 -28.49
CA HIS A 277 14.16 -21.56 -28.38
C HIS A 277 13.41 -20.22 -28.46
N PHE A 278 14.02 -19.19 -29.04
CA PHE A 278 13.36 -17.89 -29.23
C PHE A 278 12.70 -17.77 -30.59
N PRO A 279 11.55 -17.09 -30.67
CA PRO A 279 10.88 -16.76 -31.93
C PRO A 279 11.64 -15.72 -32.73
N TRP A 280 11.33 -15.67 -34.03
CA TRP A 280 11.87 -14.66 -34.91
C TRP A 280 11.31 -13.29 -34.50
N ALA A 281 12.10 -12.24 -34.70
CA ALA A 281 11.65 -10.90 -34.40
C ALA A 281 10.39 -10.52 -35.23
N ASP A 282 9.46 -9.79 -34.62
CA ASP A 282 8.32 -9.22 -35.34
C ASP A 282 8.85 -8.37 -36.51
N GLY A 283 8.26 -8.49 -37.70
CA GLY A 283 8.68 -7.85 -38.95
C GLY A 283 9.61 -8.69 -39.83
N THR A 284 10.18 -9.80 -39.34
CA THR A 284 11.11 -10.64 -40.12
C THR A 284 10.40 -11.26 -41.32
N SER A 285 11.01 -11.23 -42.50
CA SER A 285 10.44 -11.85 -43.70
C SER A 285 10.34 -13.37 -43.53
N CYS A 286 9.14 -13.92 -43.71
CA CYS A 286 8.88 -15.37 -43.60
C CYS A 286 8.34 -15.98 -44.91
N GLY A 287 8.34 -15.21 -45.99
CA GLY A 287 7.85 -15.60 -47.30
C GLY A 287 7.54 -14.40 -48.17
N GLU A 288 7.23 -14.63 -49.44
CA GLU A 288 6.88 -13.57 -50.38
C GLU A 288 5.65 -12.79 -49.88
N GLY A 289 5.79 -11.47 -49.73
CA GLY A 289 4.71 -10.62 -49.23
C GLY A 289 4.28 -10.87 -47.77
N LYS A 290 5.03 -11.68 -47.00
CA LYS A 290 4.69 -12.08 -45.62
C LYS A 290 5.78 -11.71 -44.62
N TRP A 291 5.41 -11.62 -43.36
CA TRP A 291 6.32 -11.33 -42.25
C TRP A 291 5.88 -11.98 -40.93
N CYS A 292 6.78 -12.11 -39.98
CA CYS A 292 6.49 -12.63 -38.66
C CYS A 292 5.82 -11.56 -37.80
N MET A 293 4.67 -11.87 -37.19
CA MET A 293 4.00 -11.03 -36.20
C MET A 293 3.46 -11.91 -35.08
N ASN A 294 3.83 -11.62 -33.84
CA ASN A 294 3.41 -12.41 -32.68
C ASN A 294 3.66 -13.92 -32.84
N GLY A 295 4.79 -14.29 -33.44
CA GLY A 295 5.19 -15.67 -33.70
C GLY A 295 4.48 -16.37 -34.87
N LYS A 296 3.68 -15.63 -35.68
CA LYS A 296 2.96 -16.18 -36.84
C LYS A 296 3.42 -15.52 -38.14
N CYS A 297 3.51 -16.28 -39.22
CA CYS A 297 3.76 -15.74 -40.55
C CYS A 297 2.45 -15.20 -41.15
N VAL A 298 2.33 -13.87 -41.26
CA VAL A 298 1.12 -13.17 -41.70
C VAL A 298 1.37 -12.32 -42.95
N ASN A 299 0.32 -11.98 -43.69
CA ASN A 299 0.45 -11.15 -44.89
C ASN A 299 0.76 -9.70 -44.53
N LYS A 300 1.66 -9.06 -45.28
CA LYS A 300 1.99 -7.63 -45.09
C LYS A 300 0.80 -6.70 -45.33
N THR A 301 -0.23 -7.13 -46.07
CA THR A 301 -1.49 -6.39 -46.25
C THR A 301 -2.26 -6.20 -44.95
N GLU A 302 -2.05 -7.07 -43.96
CA GLU A 302 -2.67 -6.98 -42.63
C GLU A 302 -1.92 -5.99 -41.71
N LYS A 303 -0.86 -5.32 -42.18
CA LYS A 303 -0.06 -4.35 -41.41
C LYS A 303 -0.93 -3.33 -40.65
N LYS A 304 -1.96 -2.79 -41.30
CA LYS A 304 -2.88 -1.83 -40.66
C LYS A 304 -3.57 -2.40 -39.41
N HIS A 305 -3.86 -3.70 -39.38
CA HIS A 305 -4.45 -4.38 -38.23
C HIS A 305 -3.50 -4.40 -37.02
N TYR A 306 -2.20 -4.53 -37.26
CA TYR A 306 -1.16 -4.61 -36.23
C TYR A 306 -0.62 -3.23 -35.81
N ASP A 307 -0.73 -2.22 -36.67
CA ASP A 307 -0.22 -0.87 -36.42
C ASP A 307 -1.27 0.07 -35.79
N THR A 308 -2.58 -0.22 -35.93
CA THR A 308 -3.64 0.67 -35.43
C THR A 308 -3.81 0.49 -33.91
N PRO A 309 -3.48 1.50 -33.07
CA PRO A 309 -3.62 1.38 -31.62
C PRO A 309 -5.09 1.35 -31.21
N VAL A 310 -5.45 0.42 -30.32
CA VAL A 310 -6.77 0.39 -29.68
C VAL A 310 -6.59 0.77 -28.23
N HIS A 311 -7.15 1.90 -27.82
CA HIS A 311 -7.11 2.36 -26.44
C HIS A 311 -8.07 1.57 -25.57
N GLY A 312 -7.61 1.21 -24.37
CA GLY A 312 -8.42 0.48 -23.40
C GLY A 312 -9.48 1.37 -22.78
N SER A 313 -10.64 0.79 -22.48
CA SER A 313 -11.64 1.44 -21.64
C SER A 313 -12.19 0.47 -20.60
N TRP A 314 -12.60 1.04 -19.46
CA TRP A 314 -13.04 0.26 -18.31
C TRP A 314 -14.33 -0.50 -18.63
N GLY A 315 -14.36 -1.78 -18.30
CA GLY A 315 -15.57 -2.57 -18.24
C GLY A 315 -16.49 -2.16 -17.09
N SER A 316 -17.61 -2.87 -16.99
CA SER A 316 -18.53 -2.74 -15.86
C SER A 316 -17.86 -3.16 -14.55
N TRP A 317 -18.32 -2.58 -13.44
CA TRP A 317 -17.96 -3.06 -12.12
C TRP A 317 -18.46 -4.50 -11.91
N GLY A 318 -17.57 -5.37 -11.45
CA GLY A 318 -17.91 -6.71 -11.03
C GLY A 318 -18.74 -6.70 -9.74
N ALA A 319 -19.26 -7.88 -9.39
CA ALA A 319 -20.00 -8.08 -8.15
C ALA A 319 -19.17 -7.68 -6.92
N TRP A 320 -19.86 -7.30 -5.86
CA TRP A 320 -19.24 -7.08 -4.56
C TRP A 320 -18.74 -8.41 -4.01
N GLY A 321 -17.46 -8.46 -3.63
CA GLY A 321 -16.87 -9.61 -2.96
C GLY A 321 -17.39 -9.79 -1.53
N GLU A 322 -16.78 -10.72 -0.80
CA GLU A 322 -17.13 -10.98 0.59
C GLU A 322 -16.84 -9.78 1.50
N CYS A 323 -17.64 -9.64 2.56
CA CYS A 323 -17.41 -8.62 3.56
C CYS A 323 -16.25 -9.03 4.46
N SER A 324 -15.29 -8.12 4.70
CA SER A 324 -14.13 -8.39 5.56
C SER A 324 -14.49 -8.73 7.02
N ARG A 325 -15.72 -8.44 7.47
CA ARG A 325 -16.22 -8.68 8.82
C ARG A 325 -17.68 -9.13 8.78
N SER A 326 -18.09 -9.99 9.70
CA SER A 326 -19.48 -10.45 9.83
C SER A 326 -20.40 -9.45 10.57
N CYS A 327 -19.81 -8.53 11.33
CA CYS A 327 -20.51 -7.50 12.11
C CYS A 327 -19.58 -6.31 12.39
N GLY A 328 -20.13 -5.25 12.97
CA GLY A 328 -19.40 -4.10 13.49
C GLY A 328 -18.81 -3.18 12.42
N GLY A 329 -19.23 -3.33 11.16
CA GLY A 329 -18.74 -2.60 10.00
C GLY A 329 -17.50 -3.22 9.37
N GLY A 330 -17.69 -3.97 8.29
CA GLY A 330 -16.63 -4.46 7.40
C GLY A 330 -16.54 -3.68 6.09
N VAL A 331 -15.72 -4.18 5.17
CA VAL A 331 -15.47 -3.60 3.85
C VAL A 331 -15.64 -4.66 2.78
N GLN A 332 -16.38 -4.34 1.72
CA GLN A 332 -16.47 -5.12 0.48
C GLN A 332 -15.76 -4.39 -0.64
N TYR A 333 -15.18 -5.15 -1.56
CA TYR A 333 -14.52 -4.64 -2.75
C TYR A 333 -15.27 -5.06 -4.01
N SER A 334 -15.25 -4.19 -5.02
CA SER A 334 -15.69 -4.49 -6.38
C SER A 334 -14.61 -3.99 -7.33
N PHE A 335 -14.26 -4.83 -8.29
CA PHE A 335 -13.17 -4.63 -9.25
C PHE A 335 -13.76 -4.45 -10.64
N ARG A 336 -13.05 -3.77 -11.52
CA ARG A 336 -13.37 -3.73 -12.96
C ARG A 336 -12.09 -3.90 -13.76
N GLU A 337 -12.24 -4.51 -14.93
CA GLU A 337 -11.12 -4.78 -15.83
C GLU A 337 -11.07 -3.77 -16.97
N CYS A 338 -9.90 -3.65 -17.59
CA CYS A 338 -9.69 -2.80 -18.76
C CYS A 338 -9.97 -3.60 -20.03
N ASP A 339 -11.24 -3.88 -20.30
CA ASP A 339 -11.67 -4.87 -21.30
C ASP A 339 -12.76 -4.38 -22.25
N ASN A 340 -13.21 -3.13 -22.15
CA ASN A 340 -14.29 -2.58 -22.97
C ASN A 340 -13.89 -1.29 -23.72
N PRO A 341 -13.01 -1.37 -24.75
CA PRO A 341 -12.35 -2.58 -25.26
C PRO A 341 -11.01 -2.87 -24.56
N ILE A 342 -10.46 -4.08 -24.77
CA ILE A 342 -9.10 -4.45 -24.34
C ILE A 342 -8.08 -3.63 -25.17
N PRO A 343 -7.06 -3.01 -24.55
CA PRO A 343 -6.05 -2.27 -25.29
C PRO A 343 -5.19 -3.19 -26.15
N ARG A 344 -4.88 -2.75 -27.38
CA ARG A 344 -4.09 -3.50 -28.37
C ARG A 344 -3.13 -2.59 -29.13
N ASN A 345 -2.10 -3.17 -29.72
CA ASN A 345 -1.17 -2.49 -30.66
C ASN A 345 -0.58 -1.20 -30.09
N GLY A 346 -0.09 -1.24 -28.84
CA GLY A 346 0.48 -0.06 -28.18
C GLY A 346 -0.53 0.99 -27.69
N GLY A 347 -1.84 0.68 -27.74
CA GLY A 347 -2.87 1.55 -27.19
C GLY A 347 -2.73 1.75 -25.67
N LYS A 348 -3.14 2.92 -25.19
CA LYS A 348 -3.12 3.28 -23.76
C LYS A 348 -3.96 2.31 -22.92
N TYR A 349 -3.42 1.92 -21.78
CA TYR A 349 -4.17 1.19 -20.76
C TYR A 349 -5.18 2.13 -20.06
N CYS A 350 -6.17 1.57 -19.38
CA CYS A 350 -7.20 2.34 -18.71
C CYS A 350 -6.65 3.16 -17.53
N GLU A 351 -7.07 4.41 -17.43
CA GLU A 351 -6.74 5.31 -16.33
C GLU A 351 -7.98 5.57 -15.46
N GLY A 352 -7.80 5.71 -14.15
CA GLY A 352 -8.89 5.95 -13.19
C GLY A 352 -9.10 4.82 -12.18
N LYS A 353 -10.20 4.90 -11.41
CA LYS A 353 -10.51 3.92 -10.35
C LYS A 353 -10.64 2.52 -10.94
N ARG A 354 -9.91 1.55 -10.42
CA ARG A 354 -10.00 0.12 -10.81
C ARG A 354 -10.58 -0.76 -9.70
N VAL A 355 -10.58 -0.24 -8.47
CA VAL A 355 -11.27 -0.84 -7.33
C VAL A 355 -12.17 0.20 -6.70
N GLN A 356 -13.38 -0.21 -6.33
CA GLN A 356 -14.26 0.52 -5.44
C GLN A 356 -14.53 -0.32 -4.20
N TYR A 357 -14.84 0.35 -3.09
CA TYR A 357 -15.09 -0.28 -1.82
C TYR A 357 -16.27 0.39 -1.10
N ARG A 358 -16.99 -0.39 -0.30
CA ARG A 358 -18.12 0.09 0.50
C ARG A 358 -18.15 -0.59 1.87
N SER A 359 -18.86 0.02 2.81
CA SER A 359 -19.18 -0.62 4.10
C SER A 359 -20.17 -1.76 3.92
N CYS A 360 -20.08 -2.77 4.79
CA CYS A 360 -20.99 -3.91 4.88
C CYS A 360 -21.11 -4.36 6.34
N ASN A 361 -22.15 -5.11 6.67
CA ASN A 361 -22.38 -5.67 8.02
C ASN A 361 -22.19 -4.65 9.14
N ILE A 362 -22.88 -3.50 9.04
CA ILE A 362 -22.70 -2.34 9.92
C ILE A 362 -23.31 -2.52 11.31
N GLU A 363 -24.16 -3.53 11.48
CA GLU A 363 -24.82 -3.87 12.74
C GLU A 363 -23.80 -4.14 13.85
N ASP A 364 -24.18 -3.86 15.10
CA ASP A 364 -23.32 -4.15 16.25
C ASP A 364 -22.95 -5.63 16.35
N CYS A 365 -21.70 -5.89 16.72
CA CYS A 365 -21.28 -7.24 17.07
C CYS A 365 -21.90 -7.64 18.41
N PRO A 366 -22.16 -8.95 18.61
CA PRO A 366 -22.46 -9.49 19.93
C PRO A 366 -21.41 -9.08 20.97
N ASP A 367 -21.82 -8.92 22.23
CA ASP A 367 -20.89 -8.54 23.30
C ASP A 367 -19.84 -9.64 23.51
N ASN A 368 -18.59 -9.34 23.16
CA ASN A 368 -17.47 -10.26 23.26
C ASN A 368 -16.66 -10.00 24.55
N ASN A 369 -17.33 -10.07 25.70
CA ASN A 369 -16.76 -9.72 27.01
C ASN A 369 -16.10 -8.33 27.03
N GLY A 370 -16.66 -7.38 26.26
CA GLY A 370 -16.11 -6.03 26.10
C GLY A 370 -14.82 -5.94 25.26
N LYS A 371 -14.34 -6.97 24.58
CA LYS A 371 -13.14 -6.84 23.74
C LYS A 371 -13.42 -6.09 22.44
N THR A 372 -12.47 -5.27 22.01
CA THR A 372 -12.50 -4.63 20.69
C THR A 372 -11.94 -5.57 19.62
N PHE A 373 -12.38 -5.39 18.37
CA PHE A 373 -11.88 -6.20 17.25
C PHE A 373 -10.37 -6.10 17.01
N ARG A 374 -9.72 -5.01 17.44
CA ARG A 374 -8.27 -4.86 17.34
C ARG A 374 -7.53 -5.62 18.45
N GLU A 375 -8.14 -5.75 19.63
CA GLU A 375 -7.63 -6.59 20.72
C GLU A 375 -7.64 -8.05 20.30
N GLU A 376 -8.75 -8.53 19.73
CA GLU A 376 -8.83 -9.90 19.18
C GLU A 376 -7.72 -10.19 18.16
N GLN A 377 -7.38 -9.21 17.30
CA GLN A 377 -6.28 -9.35 16.34
C GLN A 377 -4.90 -9.47 17.01
N CYS A 378 -4.63 -8.70 18.08
CA CYS A 378 -3.40 -8.85 18.85
C CYS A 378 -3.37 -10.21 19.59
N GLU A 379 -4.47 -10.60 20.23
CA GLU A 379 -4.56 -11.84 21.02
C GLU A 379 -4.34 -13.12 20.20
N LYS A 380 -4.71 -13.12 18.91
CA LYS A 380 -4.38 -14.22 17.98
C LYS A 380 -2.88 -14.53 17.89
N HIS A 381 -2.02 -13.60 18.31
CA HIS A 381 -0.57 -13.77 18.34
C HIS A 381 -0.02 -14.15 19.73
N ASN A 382 -0.87 -14.26 20.75
CA ASN A 382 -0.45 -14.71 22.08
C ASN A 382 0.06 -16.16 22.03
N GLU A 383 -0.54 -17.01 21.19
CA GLU A 383 -0.11 -18.42 21.04
C GLU A 383 1.22 -18.57 20.31
N PHE A 384 1.53 -17.68 19.36
CA PHE A 384 2.82 -17.66 18.66
C PHE A 384 4.01 -17.38 19.59
N SER A 385 3.78 -16.74 20.74
CA SER A 385 4.80 -16.54 21.78
C SER A 385 5.19 -17.83 22.53
N LYS A 386 4.50 -18.96 22.26
CA LYS A 386 4.74 -20.27 22.88
C LYS A 386 5.52 -21.27 21.99
N SER A 387 6.32 -20.79 21.01
CA SER A 387 7.09 -21.67 20.09
C SER A 387 8.19 -22.49 20.81
N PRO A 388 8.62 -23.67 20.28
CA PRO A 388 9.10 -24.83 21.06
C PRO A 388 10.48 -24.74 21.75
N PHE A 389 11.23 -23.65 21.57
CA PHE A 389 12.65 -23.56 21.96
C PHE A 389 12.98 -22.41 22.93
N GLY A 390 11.99 -21.86 23.63
CA GLY A 390 12.25 -20.83 24.63
C GLY A 390 11.18 -20.82 25.71
N SER A 391 11.57 -21.17 26.92
CA SER A 391 10.83 -21.10 28.19
C SER A 391 10.54 -19.65 28.63
N GLY A 392 10.00 -18.83 27.73
CA GLY A 392 9.53 -17.48 28.05
C GLY A 392 8.07 -17.50 28.54
N PRO A 393 7.68 -16.60 29.46
CA PRO A 393 6.29 -16.45 29.86
C PRO A 393 5.42 -16.04 28.65
N ALA A 394 4.21 -16.59 28.57
CA ALA A 394 3.25 -16.26 27.51
C ALA A 394 3.03 -14.74 27.47
N VAL A 395 3.26 -14.13 26.30
CA VAL A 395 3.12 -12.68 26.15
C VAL A 395 1.65 -12.34 25.87
N GLU A 396 1.04 -11.53 26.74
CA GLU A 396 -0.28 -10.96 26.52
C GLU A 396 -0.16 -9.67 25.68
N TRP A 397 -0.53 -9.76 24.40
CA TRP A 397 -0.49 -8.63 23.48
C TRP A 397 -1.75 -7.75 23.57
N THR A 398 -1.55 -6.44 23.71
CA THR A 398 -2.62 -5.44 23.70
C THR A 398 -2.36 -4.38 22.61
N PRO A 399 -3.39 -3.77 21.99
CA PRO A 399 -3.17 -2.74 20.98
C PRO A 399 -2.42 -1.53 21.52
N LYS A 400 -1.55 -0.96 20.69
CA LYS A 400 -0.87 0.31 20.96
C LYS A 400 -1.32 1.36 19.97
N PHE A 401 -1.88 2.47 20.47
CA PHE A 401 -2.20 3.65 19.64
C PHE A 401 -1.32 4.84 20.01
N ALA A 402 -1.07 5.05 21.31
CA ALA A 402 -0.15 6.08 21.79
C ALA A 402 1.26 5.93 21.19
N GLY A 403 1.76 7.00 20.57
CA GLY A 403 3.06 7.05 19.89
C GLY A 403 3.09 6.44 18.48
N VAL A 404 1.98 5.90 17.97
CA VAL A 404 1.91 5.37 16.59
C VAL A 404 1.67 6.51 15.60
N SER A 405 2.52 6.60 14.58
CA SER A 405 2.42 7.63 13.54
C SER A 405 1.05 7.54 12.82
N PRO A 406 0.46 8.66 12.35
CA PRO A 406 -0.79 8.62 11.59
C PRO A 406 -0.77 7.69 10.37
N LYS A 407 0.39 7.51 9.74
CA LYS A 407 0.58 6.63 8.57
C LYS A 407 0.55 5.15 8.95
N ASP A 408 0.93 4.81 10.18
CA ASP A 408 1.02 3.43 10.68
C ASP A 408 -0.22 2.98 11.47
N ARG A 409 -1.23 3.85 11.63
CA ARG A 409 -2.45 3.56 12.42
C ARG A 409 -3.23 2.34 11.96
N CYS A 410 -3.03 1.88 10.72
CA CYS A 410 -3.67 0.69 10.18
C CYS A 410 -2.74 -0.52 10.07
N LYS A 411 -1.53 -0.46 10.65
CA LYS A 411 -0.70 -1.63 10.97
C LYS A 411 -1.15 -2.25 12.29
N LEU A 412 -0.94 -3.55 12.50
CA LEU A 412 -1.25 -4.18 13.78
C LEU A 412 -0.08 -3.97 14.75
N VAL A 413 -0.04 -2.82 15.42
CA VAL A 413 0.95 -2.50 16.44
C VAL A 413 0.42 -2.95 17.81
N CYS A 414 1.11 -3.90 18.44
CA CYS A 414 0.73 -4.45 19.73
C CYS A 414 1.88 -4.28 20.74
N ARG A 415 1.55 -4.03 22.00
CA ARG A 415 2.49 -3.98 23.13
C ARG A 415 2.30 -5.17 24.05
N ALA A 416 3.40 -5.64 24.62
CA ALA A 416 3.36 -6.66 25.67
C ALA A 416 2.90 -6.02 26.98
N LYS A 417 1.86 -6.59 27.60
CA LYS A 417 1.30 -6.08 28.84
C LYS A 417 2.36 -6.12 29.95
N GLY A 418 2.54 -4.99 30.64
CA GLY A 418 3.45 -4.88 31.80
C GLY A 418 4.94 -4.65 31.49
N THR A 419 5.41 -4.80 30.25
CA THR A 419 6.85 -4.69 29.92
C THR A 419 7.21 -3.48 29.05
N GLY A 420 6.23 -2.82 28.45
CA GLY A 420 6.40 -1.59 27.67
C GLY A 420 6.93 -1.78 26.23
N TYR A 421 7.51 -2.94 25.90
CA TYR A 421 7.94 -3.27 24.54
C TYR A 421 6.76 -3.44 23.58
N PHE A 422 6.95 -3.06 22.31
CA PHE A 422 5.92 -3.16 21.27
C PHE A 422 6.49 -3.63 19.94
N PHE A 423 5.65 -4.30 19.15
CA PHE A 423 6.00 -4.85 17.85
C PHE A 423 4.88 -4.56 16.83
N VAL A 424 5.27 -4.55 15.55
CA VAL A 424 4.33 -4.57 14.43
C VAL A 424 4.10 -6.04 14.06
N LEU A 425 2.99 -6.62 14.53
CA LEU A 425 2.71 -8.04 14.35
C LEU A 425 2.18 -8.36 12.94
N GLN A 426 1.48 -7.41 12.31
CA GLN A 426 0.99 -7.52 10.93
C GLN A 426 1.13 -6.19 10.19
N PRO A 427 1.44 -6.22 8.87
CA PRO A 427 1.59 -5.02 8.04
C PRO A 427 0.26 -4.27 7.84
N LYS A 428 -0.88 -4.95 8.03
CA LYS A 428 -2.21 -4.32 8.03
C LYS A 428 -3.14 -5.02 9.03
N VAL A 429 -4.03 -4.24 9.66
CA VAL A 429 -5.21 -4.78 10.35
C VAL A 429 -6.27 -5.22 9.33
N VAL A 430 -7.21 -6.06 9.75
CA VAL A 430 -8.35 -6.46 8.94
C VAL A 430 -9.18 -5.23 8.56
N ASP A 431 -9.61 -5.14 7.30
CA ASP A 431 -10.35 -3.99 6.79
C ASP A 431 -11.68 -3.79 7.54
N GLY A 432 -12.03 -2.54 7.81
CA GLY A 432 -13.15 -2.17 8.67
C GLY A 432 -12.79 -2.00 10.15
N THR A 433 -11.58 -2.40 10.57
CA THR A 433 -11.09 -2.11 11.92
C THR A 433 -10.97 -0.59 12.13
N PRO A 434 -11.49 -0.02 13.23
CA PRO A 434 -11.29 1.40 13.55
C PRO A 434 -9.81 1.78 13.62
N CYS A 435 -9.43 2.92 13.04
CA CYS A 435 -8.03 3.36 13.00
C CYS A 435 -7.48 3.68 14.39
N SER A 436 -8.33 4.22 15.26
CA SER A 436 -8.02 4.57 16.64
C SER A 436 -9.31 4.60 17.47
N PRO A 437 -9.24 4.47 18.80
CA PRO A 437 -10.43 4.41 19.67
C PRO A 437 -11.26 5.69 19.65
N ASP A 438 -10.64 6.81 19.30
CA ASP A 438 -11.18 8.17 19.28
C ASP A 438 -11.68 8.64 17.90
N SER A 439 -11.68 7.74 16.91
CA SER A 439 -12.02 8.07 15.53
C SER A 439 -13.04 7.09 14.98
N THR A 440 -13.99 7.62 14.21
CA THR A 440 -14.93 6.82 13.42
C THR A 440 -14.31 6.31 12.12
N SER A 441 -13.14 6.80 11.75
CA SER A 441 -12.41 6.34 10.57
C SER A 441 -12.00 4.86 10.70
N VAL A 442 -12.02 4.15 9.59
CA VAL A 442 -11.73 2.72 9.51
C VAL A 442 -10.54 2.45 8.60
N CYS A 443 -9.88 1.32 8.81
CA CYS A 443 -8.77 0.87 7.98
C CYS A 443 -9.29 0.18 6.70
N VAL A 444 -8.76 0.59 5.55
CA VAL A 444 -9.02 0.00 4.22
C VAL A 444 -7.68 -0.18 3.52
N GLN A 445 -7.29 -1.43 3.26
CA GLN A 445 -5.98 -1.85 2.74
C GLN A 445 -4.80 -1.24 3.50
N GLY A 446 -4.89 -1.06 4.83
CA GLY A 446 -3.82 -0.45 5.62
C GLY A 446 -3.76 1.07 5.57
N GLN A 447 -4.78 1.76 5.04
CA GLN A 447 -4.93 3.22 5.15
C GLN A 447 -6.15 3.59 5.98
N CYS A 448 -6.02 4.66 6.76
CA CYS A 448 -7.12 5.19 7.54
C CYS A 448 -8.05 6.05 6.68
N VAL A 449 -9.26 5.57 6.40
CA VAL A 449 -10.27 6.26 5.59
C VAL A 449 -11.39 6.81 6.45
N LYS A 450 -11.92 7.97 6.06
CA LYS A 450 -13.01 8.62 6.79
C LYS A 450 -14.30 7.79 6.70
N ALA A 451 -14.89 7.52 7.85
CA ALA A 451 -16.23 6.95 7.98
C ALA A 451 -17.00 7.69 9.06
N GLY A 452 -18.33 7.65 8.97
CA GLY A 452 -19.22 8.25 9.97
C GLY A 452 -19.37 7.37 11.22
N CYS A 453 -20.02 7.90 12.25
CA CYS A 453 -20.40 7.13 13.44
C CYS A 453 -21.38 5.97 13.14
N ASP A 454 -22.00 6.00 11.97
CA ASP A 454 -22.89 4.97 11.40
C ASP A 454 -22.10 3.85 10.70
N ARG A 455 -20.77 3.82 10.86
CA ARG A 455 -19.83 2.85 10.25
C ARG A 455 -19.86 2.85 8.72
N THR A 456 -20.43 3.88 8.12
CA THR A 456 -20.50 4.03 6.67
C THR A 456 -19.32 4.85 6.17
N ILE A 457 -18.52 4.25 5.29
CA ILE A 457 -17.37 4.90 4.64
C ILE A 457 -17.86 6.10 3.83
N GLY A 458 -17.21 7.24 4.01
CA GLY A 458 -17.60 8.51 3.38
C GLY A 458 -18.75 9.25 4.07
N SER A 459 -19.42 8.66 5.06
CA SER A 459 -20.47 9.35 5.84
C SER A 459 -19.89 10.50 6.65
N ASN A 460 -20.68 11.56 6.78
CA ASN A 460 -20.35 12.75 7.57
C ASN A 460 -21.01 12.76 8.95
N LYS A 461 -21.78 11.72 9.31
CA LYS A 461 -22.43 11.62 10.62
C LYS A 461 -21.39 11.52 11.74
N LYS A 462 -21.62 12.23 12.83
CA LYS A 462 -20.76 12.24 14.03
C LYS A 462 -21.57 11.89 15.26
N PHE A 463 -20.89 11.37 16.28
CA PHE A 463 -21.48 11.27 17.61
C PHE A 463 -21.74 12.67 18.15
N ASP A 464 -22.93 12.85 18.74
CA ASP A 464 -23.25 14.05 19.48
C ASP A 464 -22.60 14.04 20.87
N LYS A 465 -22.87 15.09 21.68
CA LYS A 465 -22.33 15.19 23.03
C LYS A 465 -22.82 14.07 23.98
N CYS A 466 -23.86 13.34 23.60
CA CYS A 466 -24.45 12.23 24.35
C CYS A 466 -23.94 10.86 23.89
N GLY A 467 -23.10 10.80 22.85
CA GLY A 467 -22.64 9.55 22.25
C GLY A 467 -23.65 8.91 21.29
N ILE A 468 -24.66 9.65 20.82
CA ILE A 468 -25.64 9.17 19.85
C ILE A 468 -25.19 9.59 18.45
N CYS A 469 -25.13 8.62 17.53
CA CYS A 469 -24.75 8.89 16.15
C CYS A 469 -25.81 9.73 15.42
N GLY A 470 -25.42 10.89 14.90
CA GLY A 470 -26.35 11.82 14.27
C GLY A 470 -27.36 12.47 15.24
N GLY A 471 -27.10 12.37 16.55
CA GLY A 471 -27.95 12.99 17.57
C GLY A 471 -27.79 14.52 17.61
N ASN A 472 -28.74 15.18 18.27
CA ASN A 472 -28.76 16.63 18.48
C ASN A 472 -28.26 17.04 19.88
N GLY A 473 -27.84 16.09 20.71
CA GLY A 473 -27.36 16.34 22.07
C GLY A 473 -28.45 16.59 23.13
N SER A 474 -29.72 16.35 22.82
CA SER A 474 -30.84 16.64 23.75
C SER A 474 -31.07 15.56 24.82
N THR A 475 -30.57 14.34 24.61
CA THR A 475 -30.87 13.13 25.42
C THR A 475 -30.03 12.99 26.68
N CYS A 476 -29.02 13.83 26.86
CA CYS A 476 -28.11 13.81 28.01
C CYS A 476 -28.00 15.19 28.67
N LYS A 477 -27.54 15.20 29.92
CA LYS A 477 -27.19 16.42 30.67
C LYS A 477 -25.69 16.43 30.95
N LYS A 478 -25.09 17.63 30.90
CA LYS A 478 -23.68 17.84 31.26
C LYS A 478 -23.53 17.82 32.78
N VAL A 479 -22.53 17.11 33.27
CA VAL A 479 -22.07 17.15 34.66
C VAL A 479 -20.64 17.70 34.65
N SER A 480 -20.36 18.64 35.55
CA SER A 480 -19.05 19.26 35.66
C SER A 480 -18.76 19.68 37.09
N GLY A 481 -17.49 19.69 37.47
CA GLY A 481 -17.06 20.15 38.77
C GLY A 481 -15.57 20.49 38.80
N THR A 482 -15.14 21.02 39.92
CA THR A 482 -13.75 21.41 40.17
C THR A 482 -13.30 20.99 41.55
N LEU A 483 -12.05 20.53 41.68
CA LEU A 483 -11.42 20.25 42.96
C LEU A 483 -10.19 21.15 43.10
N VAL A 484 -10.14 21.92 44.19
CA VAL A 484 -9.08 22.90 44.50
C VAL A 484 -8.31 22.61 45.78
N ARG A 485 -8.81 21.67 46.60
CA ARG A 485 -8.23 21.26 47.89
C ARG A 485 -8.37 19.75 48.02
N ALA A 486 -7.33 19.09 48.49
CA ALA A 486 -7.33 17.67 48.82
C ALA A 486 -6.51 17.43 50.10
N LYS A 487 -6.70 16.28 50.74
CA LYS A 487 -5.81 15.80 51.81
C LYS A 487 -4.64 15.04 51.17
N PRO A 488 -3.45 15.05 51.79
CA PRO A 488 -2.34 14.22 51.34
C PRO A 488 -2.75 12.75 51.17
N GLY A 489 -2.23 12.11 50.11
CA GLY A 489 -2.65 10.77 49.68
C GLY A 489 -3.71 10.79 48.59
N TYR A 490 -4.42 9.67 48.43
CA TYR A 490 -5.48 9.50 47.44
C TYR A 490 -6.79 10.15 47.93
N HIS A 491 -7.34 11.03 47.10
CA HIS A 491 -8.62 11.69 47.34
C HIS A 491 -9.56 11.50 46.16
N ASP A 492 -10.81 11.12 46.42
CA ASP A 492 -11.86 10.99 45.40
C ASP A 492 -12.22 12.35 44.79
N VAL A 493 -12.14 12.46 43.47
CA VAL A 493 -12.54 13.65 42.71
C VAL A 493 -14.00 13.51 42.29
N VAL A 494 -14.32 12.41 41.61
CA VAL A 494 -15.67 12.11 41.12
C VAL A 494 -15.80 10.64 40.74
N THR A 495 -16.94 10.02 41.07
CA THR A 495 -17.35 8.73 40.50
C THR A 495 -18.18 8.97 39.26
N ILE A 496 -17.68 8.53 38.11
CA ILE A 496 -18.34 8.67 36.82
C ILE A 496 -19.16 7.39 36.55
N PRO A 497 -20.49 7.50 36.35
CA PRO A 497 -21.34 6.32 36.21
C PRO A 497 -21.15 5.62 34.86
N ALA A 498 -21.57 4.35 34.80
CA ALA A 498 -21.72 3.62 33.55
C ALA A 498 -22.66 4.38 32.58
N GLY A 499 -22.37 4.30 31.29
CA GLY A 499 -23.06 5.01 30.22
C GLY A 499 -22.65 6.48 30.05
N ALA A 500 -21.77 7.01 30.90
CA ALA A 500 -21.28 8.38 30.76
C ALA A 500 -20.41 8.55 29.51
N THR A 501 -20.58 9.67 28.80
CA THR A 501 -19.89 9.99 27.53
C THR A 501 -19.11 11.30 27.62
N ASN A 502 -18.18 11.48 26.67
CA ASN A 502 -17.33 12.67 26.56
C ASN A 502 -16.67 13.06 27.89
N ILE A 503 -16.09 12.07 28.56
CA ILE A 503 -15.41 12.27 29.82
C ILE A 503 -14.12 13.04 29.55
N GLU A 504 -13.92 14.11 30.29
CA GLU A 504 -12.68 14.87 30.28
C GLU A 504 -12.35 15.31 31.70
N VAL A 505 -11.20 14.85 32.20
CA VAL A 505 -10.63 15.28 33.48
C VAL A 505 -9.29 15.93 33.18
N LYS A 506 -9.06 17.12 33.71
CA LYS A 506 -7.84 17.90 33.52
C LYS A 506 -7.27 18.29 34.86
N GLN A 507 -5.99 18.02 35.07
CA GLN A 507 -5.20 18.52 36.18
C GLN A 507 -4.11 19.46 35.64
N ARG A 508 -4.06 20.69 36.17
CA ARG A 508 -3.16 21.73 35.67
C ARG A 508 -2.17 22.16 36.74
N ASN A 509 -0.89 22.07 36.40
CA ASN A 509 0.17 22.51 37.30
C ASN A 509 0.10 24.03 37.55
N HIS A 510 0.64 24.44 38.69
CA HIS A 510 0.85 25.84 39.01
C HIS A 510 1.76 26.54 38.00
N ARG A 511 1.49 27.83 37.72
CA ARG A 511 2.33 28.62 36.79
C ARG A 511 3.76 28.64 37.33
N GLY A 512 4.71 28.16 36.52
CA GLY A 512 6.14 28.10 36.86
C GLY A 512 6.61 26.83 37.57
N ALA A 513 5.70 25.95 38.02
CA ALA A 513 6.06 24.67 38.65
C ALA A 513 6.05 23.53 37.62
N ARG A 514 7.11 22.71 37.58
CA ARG A 514 7.16 21.50 36.73
C ARG A 514 6.12 20.45 37.15
N HIS A 515 5.83 20.36 38.45
CA HIS A 515 4.78 19.55 39.06
C HIS A 515 4.29 20.24 40.35
N ASP A 516 3.00 20.14 40.69
CA ASP A 516 2.45 20.66 41.95
C ASP A 516 2.11 19.54 42.96
N GLY A 517 2.76 18.38 42.80
CA GLY A 517 2.62 17.22 43.68
C GLY A 517 1.27 16.52 43.56
N SER A 518 0.46 16.83 42.55
CA SER A 518 -0.90 16.32 42.38
C SER A 518 -1.04 15.57 41.06
N PHE A 519 -1.38 14.29 41.12
CA PHE A 519 -1.43 13.37 39.96
C PHE A 519 -2.77 12.64 39.89
N LEU A 520 -3.32 12.46 38.68
CA LEU A 520 -4.59 11.76 38.47
C LEU A 520 -4.43 10.25 38.62
N ALA A 521 -5.38 9.61 39.26
CA ALA A 521 -5.48 8.16 39.38
C ALA A 521 -6.90 7.69 39.05
N ILE A 522 -7.04 6.41 38.69
CA ILE A 522 -8.35 5.81 38.41
C ILE A 522 -8.49 4.53 39.20
N LYS A 523 -9.58 4.45 39.96
CA LYS A 523 -9.98 3.31 40.78
C LYS A 523 -11.27 2.71 40.21
N ALA A 524 -11.26 1.40 39.98
CA ALA A 524 -12.41 0.64 39.54
C ALA A 524 -13.42 0.39 40.69
N ALA A 525 -14.62 -0.09 40.34
CA ALA A 525 -15.69 -0.36 41.29
C ALA A 525 -15.35 -1.46 42.31
N ASP A 526 -14.50 -2.42 41.92
CA ASP A 526 -13.99 -3.49 42.78
C ASP A 526 -12.85 -3.03 43.72
N GLY A 527 -12.45 -1.75 43.62
CA GLY A 527 -11.41 -1.14 44.43
C GLY A 527 -10.00 -1.26 43.84
N THR A 528 -9.81 -1.95 42.72
CA THR A 528 -8.51 -2.06 42.05
C THR A 528 -8.12 -0.76 41.35
N TYR A 529 -6.83 -0.45 41.31
CA TYR A 529 -6.31 0.69 40.56
C TYR A 529 -6.02 0.30 39.11
N ILE A 530 -6.60 1.04 38.17
CA ILE A 530 -6.35 0.86 36.74
C ILE A 530 -5.41 1.93 36.17
N LEU A 531 -5.15 2.99 36.93
CA LEU A 531 -4.15 4.02 36.64
C LEU A 531 -3.60 4.61 37.93
N ASN A 532 -2.26 4.73 38.01
CA ASN A 532 -1.51 5.40 39.07
C ASN A 532 -1.95 4.99 40.49
N GLY A 533 -1.99 3.68 40.74
CA GLY A 533 -2.21 3.08 42.07
C GLY A 533 -0.91 2.78 42.79
N ASP A 534 -1.00 2.35 44.05
CA ASP A 534 0.14 1.89 44.86
C ASP A 534 1.32 2.88 44.92
N TYR A 535 1.01 4.17 44.78
CA TYR A 535 1.97 5.29 44.73
C TYR A 535 2.93 5.23 43.53
N THR A 536 2.56 4.48 42.49
CA THR A 536 3.27 4.43 41.20
C THR A 536 2.67 5.43 40.22
N LEU A 537 3.52 6.04 39.39
CA LEU A 537 3.11 7.05 38.42
C LEU A 537 3.50 6.67 37.00
N SER A 538 2.51 6.71 36.10
CA SER A 538 2.72 6.62 34.66
C SER A 538 3.09 7.99 34.11
N THR A 539 4.32 8.13 33.63
CA THR A 539 4.88 9.40 33.16
C THR A 539 4.58 9.71 31.70
N LEU A 540 4.33 8.67 30.89
CA LEU A 540 4.11 8.76 29.46
C LEU A 540 2.63 8.66 29.09
N GLU A 541 2.29 9.16 27.90
CA GLU A 541 0.97 8.99 27.31
C GLU A 541 0.67 7.50 27.08
N GLN A 542 -0.50 7.05 27.51
CA GLN A 542 -0.96 5.68 27.31
C GLN A 542 -2.47 5.59 27.11
N ASP A 543 -2.87 4.58 26.34
CA ASP A 543 -4.26 4.12 26.29
C ASP A 543 -4.47 3.07 27.40
N ILE A 544 -5.58 3.20 28.12
CA ILE A 544 -6.00 2.33 29.21
C ILE A 544 -7.24 1.60 28.73
N THR A 545 -7.11 0.29 28.48
CA THR A 545 -8.26 -0.58 28.23
C THR A 545 -8.75 -1.12 29.55
N TYR A 546 -10.04 -0.94 29.85
CA TYR A 546 -10.69 -1.59 30.98
C TYR A 546 -12.13 -1.98 30.62
N LYS A 547 -12.43 -3.29 30.66
CA LYS A 547 -13.78 -3.86 30.42
C LYS A 547 -14.47 -3.28 29.17
N GLY A 548 -13.73 -3.12 28.08
CA GLY A 548 -14.19 -2.57 26.80
C GLY A 548 -14.35 -1.06 26.71
N SER A 549 -14.04 -0.33 27.78
CA SER A 549 -13.85 1.11 27.73
C SER A 549 -12.38 1.41 27.45
N VAL A 550 -12.11 2.34 26.53
CA VAL A 550 -10.76 2.83 26.26
C VAL A 550 -10.67 4.29 26.69
N LEU A 551 -9.75 4.54 27.62
CA LEU A 551 -9.41 5.87 28.10
C LEU A 551 -8.02 6.25 27.62
N ARG A 552 -7.79 7.53 27.32
CA ARG A 552 -6.44 8.05 27.08
C ARG A 552 -6.00 8.93 28.20
N TYR A 553 -4.81 8.63 28.71
CA TYR A 553 -4.13 9.39 29.74
C TYR A 553 -2.86 10.01 29.18
N SER A 554 -2.64 11.30 29.42
CA SER A 554 -1.53 12.06 28.82
C SER A 554 -0.16 11.82 29.48
N GLY A 555 -0.10 11.13 30.61
CA GLY A 555 1.12 11.02 31.42
C GLY A 555 1.25 12.13 32.47
N SER A 556 1.89 11.82 33.60
CA SER A 556 2.08 12.76 34.72
C SER A 556 3.13 13.83 34.43
N SER A 557 4.02 13.57 33.45
CA SER A 557 5.01 14.53 32.98
C SER A 557 4.43 15.56 32.00
N ALA A 558 3.17 15.43 31.60
CA ALA A 558 2.52 16.39 30.70
C ALA A 558 2.24 17.71 31.45
N ALA A 559 2.45 18.85 30.78
CA ALA A 559 2.13 20.17 31.34
C ALA A 559 0.65 20.34 31.72
N LEU A 560 -0.22 19.54 31.10
CA LEU A 560 -1.64 19.43 31.40
C LEU A 560 -2.00 17.95 31.43
N GLU A 561 -2.01 17.39 32.63
CA GLU A 561 -2.38 16.00 32.86
C GLU A 561 -3.88 15.82 32.56
N ARG A 562 -4.22 14.81 31.76
CA ARG A 562 -5.57 14.67 31.22
C ARG A 562 -5.99 13.22 31.08
N ILE A 563 -7.23 12.92 31.45
CA ILE A 563 -7.94 11.67 31.17
C ILE A 563 -9.11 11.97 30.23
N ARG A 564 -9.26 11.19 29.17
CA ARG A 564 -10.39 11.28 28.24
C ARG A 564 -11.00 9.91 27.94
N SER A 565 -12.32 9.86 27.75
CA SER A 565 -13.01 8.70 27.16
C SER A 565 -13.45 8.97 25.73
N PHE A 566 -13.58 7.89 24.95
CA PHE A 566 -14.00 7.95 23.55
C PHE A 566 -15.29 7.18 23.25
N SER A 567 -15.70 6.32 24.19
CA SER A 567 -16.93 5.56 24.16
C SER A 567 -17.67 5.72 25.51
N PRO A 568 -18.98 5.40 25.56
CA PRO A 568 -19.69 5.31 26.83
C PRO A 568 -19.01 4.30 27.76
N LEU A 569 -18.84 4.66 29.03
CA LEU A 569 -18.30 3.73 30.02
C LEU A 569 -19.22 2.51 30.17
N LYS A 570 -18.62 1.32 30.28
CA LYS A 570 -19.36 0.09 30.56
C LYS A 570 -19.62 -0.11 32.05
N GLU A 571 -18.67 0.30 32.88
CA GLU A 571 -18.72 0.23 34.34
C GLU A 571 -18.38 1.60 34.96
N PRO A 572 -18.85 1.88 36.19
CA PRO A 572 -18.50 3.12 36.87
C PRO A 572 -17.01 3.16 37.24
N LEU A 573 -16.40 4.34 37.13
CA LEU A 573 -14.99 4.58 37.48
C LEU A 573 -14.87 5.75 38.43
N THR A 574 -14.09 5.59 39.49
CA THR A 574 -13.76 6.67 40.43
C THR A 574 -12.45 7.31 40.04
N ILE A 575 -12.52 8.58 39.69
CA ILE A 575 -11.34 9.40 39.45
C ILE A 575 -10.83 9.91 40.79
N GLN A 576 -9.55 9.68 41.06
CA GLN A 576 -8.86 10.14 42.26
C GLN A 576 -7.73 11.11 41.89
N VAL A 577 -7.27 11.85 42.87
CA VAL A 577 -6.00 12.58 42.83
C VAL A 577 -5.09 12.06 43.93
N LEU A 578 -3.88 11.68 43.57
CA LEU A 578 -2.79 11.45 44.51
C LEU A 578 -2.09 12.79 44.76
N THR A 579 -2.10 13.25 46.01
CA THR A 579 -1.39 14.48 46.39
C THR A 579 -0.25 14.21 47.36
N VAL A 580 0.90 14.84 47.10
CA VAL A 580 2.16 14.68 47.86
C VAL A 580 2.62 16.04 48.37
N GLY A 581 2.96 16.13 49.66
CA GLY A 581 3.41 17.37 50.33
C GLY A 581 2.37 17.98 51.28
N ASP A 582 2.75 19.07 51.96
CA ASP A 582 2.04 19.58 53.14
C ASP A 582 0.83 20.47 52.85
N LEU A 583 0.73 21.07 51.65
CA LEU A 583 -0.38 21.95 51.24
C LEU A 583 -0.80 21.73 49.79
N PRO A 584 -1.38 20.56 49.45
CA PRO A 584 -1.74 20.26 48.07
C PRO A 584 -2.94 21.10 47.61
N GLN A 585 -2.71 21.90 46.57
CA GLN A 585 -3.73 22.71 45.89
C GLN A 585 -3.97 22.19 44.46
N PRO A 586 -4.52 20.97 44.28
CA PRO A 586 -4.76 20.44 42.96
C PRO A 586 -5.69 21.39 42.17
N LYS A 587 -5.55 21.48 40.85
CA LYS A 587 -6.41 22.33 40.00
C LYS A 587 -7.14 21.46 38.99
N ILE A 588 -8.02 20.63 39.52
CA ILE A 588 -8.72 19.62 38.74
C ILE A 588 -10.05 20.17 38.26
N LYS A 589 -10.32 19.97 36.96
CA LYS A 589 -11.62 20.22 36.35
C LYS A 589 -12.07 18.96 35.65
N PHE A 590 -13.30 18.54 35.89
CA PHE A 590 -13.90 17.40 35.19
C PHE A 590 -15.20 17.79 34.51
N THR A 591 -15.47 17.14 33.38
CA THR A 591 -16.74 17.24 32.64
C THR A 591 -17.09 15.90 32.02
N TYR A 592 -18.37 15.53 32.04
CA TYR A 592 -18.90 14.36 31.32
C TYR A 592 -20.41 14.55 31.06
N PHE A 593 -21.03 13.66 30.30
CA PHE A 593 -22.46 13.68 30.02
C PHE A 593 -23.13 12.38 30.49
N VAL A 594 -24.34 12.50 31.05
CA VAL A 594 -25.16 11.36 31.49
C VAL A 594 -26.55 11.43 30.88
N LYS A 595 -27.14 10.27 30.58
CA LYS A 595 -28.49 10.18 30.01
C LYS A 595 -29.50 10.87 30.94
N LYS A 596 -30.42 11.66 30.37
CA LYS A 596 -31.53 12.23 31.14
C LYS A 596 -32.45 11.08 31.58
N PRO A 597 -32.97 11.10 32.82
CA PRO A 597 -34.07 10.22 33.17
C PRO A 597 -35.22 10.49 32.20
N ALA A 598 -35.85 9.44 31.68
CA ALA A 598 -37.09 9.60 30.94
C ALA A 598 -38.07 10.33 31.86
N GLN A 599 -38.66 11.44 31.41
CA GLN A 599 -39.77 12.01 32.14
C GLN A 599 -40.88 10.94 32.15
N PRO A 600 -41.46 10.59 33.32
CA PRO A 600 -42.59 9.70 33.34
C PRO A 600 -43.69 10.32 32.47
N GLY A 601 -44.02 9.61 31.38
CA GLY A 601 -45.06 10.00 30.46
C GLY A 601 -46.36 10.21 31.22
N THR A 602 -46.98 11.35 30.98
CA THR A 602 -48.36 11.61 31.38
C THR A 602 -49.29 10.75 30.52
N ASP A 603 -49.41 9.47 30.84
CA ASP A 603 -50.60 8.68 30.48
C ASP A 603 -51.72 9.13 31.42
N LYS A 604 -52.41 10.22 31.06
CA LYS A 604 -53.63 10.66 31.73
C LYS A 604 -54.83 9.90 31.16
N ALA A 605 -55.27 8.86 31.88
CA ALA A 605 -56.68 8.49 31.91
C ALA A 605 -57.46 9.49 32.80
N PRO A 606 -58.76 9.75 32.54
CA PRO A 606 -59.42 10.97 32.99
C PRO A 606 -59.93 10.83 34.44
N GLY A 607 -59.50 11.75 35.32
CA GLY A 607 -59.94 11.74 36.72
C GLY A 607 -59.71 13.05 37.46
N ARG A 608 -60.78 13.86 37.53
CA ARG A 608 -61.10 14.92 38.50
C ARG A 608 -60.07 16.05 38.74
N LYS A 609 -60.46 17.23 38.21
CA LYS A 609 -59.92 18.56 38.53
C LYS A 609 -59.88 18.82 40.04
N LYS A 610 -58.74 19.32 40.54
CA LYS A 610 -58.66 20.26 41.65
C LYS A 610 -57.82 21.45 41.16
N GLU A 611 -58.50 22.56 40.88
CA GLU A 611 -57.88 23.83 40.56
C GLU A 611 -57.31 24.45 41.84
N SER A 612 -56.11 25.03 41.72
CA SER A 612 -55.39 25.74 42.78
C SER A 612 -55.88 27.20 42.86
N PHE A 613 -55.98 27.69 44.09
CA PHE A 613 -56.79 28.85 44.50
C PHE A 613 -56.15 30.23 44.27
N ASN A 614 -55.05 30.36 43.52
CA ASN A 614 -54.44 31.66 43.23
C ASN A 614 -53.76 31.66 41.86
N ALA A 615 -54.49 32.06 40.83
CA ALA A 615 -53.92 32.43 39.53
C ALA A 615 -54.37 33.85 39.19
N ILE A 616 -53.41 34.78 39.14
CA ILE A 616 -53.58 36.11 38.56
C ILE A 616 -53.62 35.91 37.03
N ARG A 617 -54.72 36.32 36.40
CA ARG A 617 -54.87 36.35 34.94
C ARG A 617 -54.07 37.53 34.39
N GLU A 618 -53.06 37.25 33.58
CA GLU A 618 -52.59 38.21 32.59
C GLU A 618 -53.05 37.82 31.18
N ILE A 619 -53.38 38.87 30.46
CA ILE A 619 -54.17 38.94 29.23
C ILE A 619 -53.26 38.64 28.03
N ILE A 620 -53.88 38.03 27.03
CA ILE A 620 -53.36 37.75 25.70
C ILE A 620 -52.70 39.01 25.10
N SER A 621 -51.40 38.95 24.82
CA SER A 621 -50.77 39.76 23.78
C SER A 621 -50.08 38.84 22.79
N SER A 622 -50.67 38.76 21.60
CA SER A 622 -50.09 38.20 20.39
C SER A 622 -48.82 38.96 20.00
N GLU A 623 -47.71 38.24 19.83
CA GLU A 623 -46.49 38.77 19.18
C GLU A 623 -46.15 37.96 17.93
N TRP A 624 -45.75 38.72 16.91
CA TRP A 624 -45.57 38.34 15.52
C TRP A 624 -44.32 37.48 15.28
N VAL A 625 -44.41 36.55 14.34
CA VAL A 625 -43.27 35.78 13.82
C VAL A 625 -42.72 36.49 12.58
N ILE A 626 -41.40 36.72 12.55
CA ILE A 626 -40.67 37.14 11.34
C ILE A 626 -40.01 35.88 10.77
N GLU A 627 -40.41 35.48 9.56
CA GLU A 627 -39.72 34.47 8.74
C GLU A 627 -38.77 35.15 7.74
N GLU A 628 -37.59 34.54 7.52
CA GLU A 628 -36.60 34.97 6.53
C GLU A 628 -36.97 34.50 5.10
N TRP A 629 -36.70 35.36 4.12
CA TRP A 629 -37.08 35.25 2.72
C TRP A 629 -36.14 34.31 1.94
N GLY A 630 -36.69 33.59 0.95
CA GLY A 630 -35.98 32.64 0.10
C GLY A 630 -35.19 33.25 -1.06
N GLU A 631 -34.29 32.43 -1.65
CA GLU A 631 -33.35 32.79 -2.71
C GLU A 631 -34.05 33.09 -4.04
N CYS A 632 -34.49 34.34 -4.24
CA CYS A 632 -34.44 35.09 -5.51
C CYS A 632 -34.91 36.55 -5.30
N SER A 633 -34.30 37.23 -4.32
CA SER A 633 -34.33 38.70 -4.18
C SER A 633 -33.01 39.18 -3.63
#